data_AF-A0A351A2S5-F1
#
_entry.id   AF-A0A351A2S5-F1
#
_cell.length_a   1.000
_cell.length_b   1.000
_cell.length_c   1.000
_cell.angle_alpha   90.00
_cell.angle_beta   90.00
_cell.angle_gamma   90.00
#
_symmetry.space_group_name_H-M   'P 1'
#
loop_
_entity.id
_entity.type
_entity.pdbx_description
1 polymer ?
#
loop_
_entity_poly.entity_id
_entity_poly.type
_entity_poly.pdbx_seq_one_letter_code
_entity_poly.pdbx_strand_id
1 'polypeptide(L)'
;KVQSDPEAEEPLLGAWFDADGQGIAVGAYGRLERTADGGASWARQEVEANEDGLHLNAVVRLAGGDLLIAGEAGLLLRSRDDGDSWEALESPYAGSFFGALALADGG
;
A
#
# COMPACT_ATOMS: atom_id res chain seq x y z
N LYS A 1 -9.32 17.82 -13.76
CA LYS A 1 -10.03 17.01 -14.78
C LYS A 1 -9.96 15.57 -14.30
N VAL A 2 -11.10 14.93 -14.02
CA VAL A 2 -11.11 13.51 -13.69
C VAL A 2 -10.97 12.76 -15.02
N GLN A 3 -9.86 12.05 -15.21
CA GLN A 3 -9.76 11.04 -16.25
C GLN A 3 -10.34 9.75 -15.68
N SER A 4 -11.35 9.20 -16.36
CA SER A 4 -11.85 7.85 -16.11
C SER A 4 -11.43 6.99 -17.28
N ASP A 5 -10.64 5.96 -17.02
CA ASP A 5 -10.29 4.90 -17.97
C ASP A 5 -11.11 3.65 -17.59
N PRO A 6 -12.17 3.30 -18.36
CA PRO A 6 -13.02 2.17 -18.06
C PRO A 6 -12.34 0.80 -18.27
N GLU A 7 -11.12 0.74 -18.81
CA GLU A 7 -10.32 -0.50 -18.87
C GLU A 7 -9.41 -0.69 -17.64
N ALA A 8 -9.29 0.33 -16.76
CA ALA A 8 -8.54 0.27 -15.51
C ALA A 8 -9.37 -0.31 -14.34
N GLU A 9 -10.00 -1.47 -14.56
CA GLU A 9 -11.01 -2.10 -13.68
C GLU A 9 -10.48 -2.65 -12.33
N GLU A 10 -9.27 -2.27 -11.90
CA GLU A 10 -8.72 -2.67 -10.60
C GLU A 10 -8.82 -1.49 -9.62
N PRO A 11 -9.80 -1.49 -8.69
CA PRO A 11 -10.02 -0.35 -7.80
C PRO A 11 -8.80 -0.12 -6.89
N LEU A 12 -8.41 1.15 -6.76
CA LEU A 12 -7.53 1.60 -5.69
C LEU A 12 -8.35 1.75 -4.40
N LEU A 13 -7.84 1.19 -3.32
CA LEU A 13 -8.53 1.06 -2.04
C LEU A 13 -7.90 1.96 -0.96
N GLY A 14 -6.61 2.29 -1.11
CA GLY A 14 -5.91 3.18 -0.19
C GLY A 14 -4.80 3.96 -0.89
N ALA A 15 -4.44 5.10 -0.30
CA ALA A 15 -3.27 5.86 -0.72
C ALA A 15 -2.64 6.57 0.47
N TRP A 16 -1.33 6.77 0.40
CA TRP A 16 -0.54 7.55 1.34
C TRP A 16 0.40 8.48 0.57
N PHE A 17 0.64 9.66 1.12
CA PHE A 17 1.56 10.66 0.60
C PHE A 17 2.40 11.25 1.73
N ASP A 18 3.65 11.58 1.41
CA ASP A 18 4.47 12.45 2.25
C ASP A 18 4.31 13.94 1.89
N ALA A 19 5.08 14.79 2.57
CA ALA A 19 5.04 16.24 2.36
C ALA A 19 5.71 16.69 1.05
N ASP A 20 6.60 15.88 0.48
CA ASP A 20 7.36 16.18 -0.74
C ASP A 20 6.61 15.70 -2.01
N GLY A 21 5.49 15.01 -1.84
CA GLY A 21 4.65 14.52 -2.93
C GLY A 21 5.03 13.13 -3.42
N GLN A 22 5.91 12.41 -2.73
CA GLN A 22 6.03 10.97 -2.93
C GLN A 22 4.76 10.31 -2.40
N GLY A 23 4.26 9.32 -3.14
CA GLY A 23 3.03 8.65 -2.78
C GLY A 23 2.98 7.20 -3.21
N ILE A 24 2.17 6.44 -2.48
CA ILE A 24 1.86 5.05 -2.77
C ILE A 24 0.35 4.91 -2.82
N ALA A 25 -0.16 4.25 -3.86
CA ALA A 25 -1.55 3.83 -3.96
C ALA A 25 -1.61 2.31 -4.03
N VAL A 26 -2.58 1.72 -3.33
CA VAL A 26 -2.75 0.27 -3.20
C VAL A 26 -4.18 -0.13 -3.55
N GLY A 27 -4.39 -1.34 -4.08
CA GLY A 27 -5.71 -1.76 -4.54
C GLY A 27 -5.89 -3.26 -4.78
N ALA A 28 -6.89 -3.58 -5.59
CA ALA A 28 -7.26 -4.93 -5.96
C ALA A 28 -6.12 -5.68 -6.69
N TYR A 29 -6.18 -7.00 -6.65
CA TYR A 29 -5.25 -7.94 -7.28
C TYR A 29 -3.75 -7.61 -7.07
N GLY A 30 -3.37 -7.26 -5.84
CA GLY A 30 -1.99 -6.92 -5.49
C GLY A 30 -1.49 -5.59 -6.05
N ARG A 31 -2.37 -4.75 -6.63
CA ARG A 31 -1.97 -3.50 -7.28
C ARG A 31 -1.31 -2.55 -6.30
N LEU A 32 -0.08 -2.18 -6.61
CA LEU A 32 0.68 -1.13 -5.94
C LEU A 32 1.26 -0.18 -7.00
N GLU A 33 1.04 1.12 -6.80
CA GLU A 33 1.57 2.16 -7.66
C GLU A 33 2.29 3.22 -6.85
N ARG A 34 3.36 3.78 -7.41
CA ARG A 34 4.16 4.85 -6.80
C ARG A 34 4.13 6.10 -7.64
N THR A 35 4.18 7.23 -6.98
CA THR A 35 4.34 8.56 -7.60
C THR A 35 5.44 9.32 -6.89
N ALA A 36 6.12 10.18 -7.64
CA ALA A 36 7.13 11.11 -7.13
C ALA A 36 6.78 12.58 -7.42
N ASP A 37 5.58 12.83 -7.96
CA ASP A 37 5.15 14.14 -8.47
C ASP A 37 3.75 14.52 -7.96
N GLY A 38 3.39 14.08 -6.75
CA GLY A 38 2.11 14.39 -6.13
C GLY A 38 0.92 13.71 -6.80
N GLY A 39 1.15 12.59 -7.49
CA GLY A 39 0.13 11.81 -8.17
C GLY A 39 -0.21 12.30 -9.58
N ALA A 40 0.63 13.13 -10.19
CA ALA A 40 0.46 13.54 -11.58
C ALA A 40 0.85 12.41 -12.55
N SER A 41 1.81 11.57 -12.17
CA SER A 41 2.16 10.31 -12.85
C SER A 41 2.39 9.19 -11.84
N TRP A 42 2.13 7.95 -12.29
CA TRP A 42 2.20 6.75 -11.47
C TRP A 42 2.95 5.64 -12.20
N ALA A 43 3.72 4.87 -11.45
CA ALA A 43 4.41 3.67 -11.92
C ALA A 43 3.98 2.46 -11.10
N ARG A 44 3.53 1.39 -11.77
CA ARG A 44 3.23 0.11 -11.13
C ARG A 44 4.52 -0.51 -10.58
N GLN A 45 4.47 -1.01 -9.36
CA GLN A 45 5.54 -1.75 -8.72
C GLN A 45 5.01 -3.14 -8.37
N GLU A 46 5.70 -4.17 -8.85
CA GLU A 46 5.42 -5.54 -8.47
C GLU A 46 5.97 -5.81 -7.07
N VAL A 47 5.21 -6.57 -6.28
CA VAL A 47 5.53 -6.87 -4.88
C VAL A 47 5.67 -8.37 -4.71
N GLU A 48 6.90 -8.86 -4.85
CA GLU A 48 7.23 -10.29 -4.75
C GLU A 48 6.76 -10.92 -3.43
N ALA A 49 6.63 -10.15 -2.36
CA ALA A 49 6.11 -10.62 -1.07
C ALA A 49 4.60 -10.92 -1.07
N ASN A 50 3.87 -10.62 -2.17
CA ASN A 50 2.45 -10.90 -2.37
C ASN A 50 2.23 -11.70 -3.66
N GLU A 51 2.89 -12.86 -3.77
CA GLU A 51 2.87 -13.73 -4.96
C GLU A 51 1.44 -14.15 -5.38
N ASP A 52 0.54 -14.27 -4.41
CA ASP A 52 -0.86 -14.67 -4.65
C ASP A 52 -1.75 -13.52 -5.17
N GLY A 53 -1.21 -12.29 -5.27
CA GLY A 53 -1.95 -11.13 -5.77
C GLY A 53 -3.13 -10.74 -4.88
N LEU A 54 -3.03 -10.93 -3.56
CA LEU A 54 -4.09 -10.57 -2.62
C LEU A 54 -4.36 -9.06 -2.65
N HIS A 55 -5.60 -8.65 -2.38
CA HIS A 55 -5.93 -7.23 -2.38
C HIS A 55 -5.16 -6.50 -1.27
N LEU A 56 -4.67 -5.32 -1.62
CA LEU A 56 -4.01 -4.40 -0.71
C LEU A 56 -5.01 -3.31 -0.31
N ASN A 57 -5.46 -3.34 0.94
CA ASN A 57 -6.62 -2.56 1.37
C ASN A 57 -6.25 -1.22 2.02
N ALA A 58 -5.08 -1.13 2.63
CA ALA A 58 -4.62 0.08 3.29
C ALA A 58 -3.09 0.21 3.26
N VAL A 59 -2.60 1.45 3.24
CA VAL A 59 -1.18 1.80 3.38
C VAL A 59 -1.05 2.94 4.40
N VAL A 60 -0.11 2.82 5.33
CA VAL A 60 0.16 3.83 6.36
C VAL A 60 1.65 3.96 6.64
N ARG A 61 2.10 5.16 7.04
CA ARG A 61 3.41 5.37 7.65
C ARG A 61 3.31 5.19 9.16
N LEU A 62 4.10 4.29 9.72
CA LEU A 62 4.20 4.08 11.17
C LEU A 62 5.08 5.16 11.81
N ALA A 63 4.93 5.37 13.12
CA ALA A 63 5.71 6.36 13.87
C ALA A 63 7.24 6.14 13.78
N GLY A 64 7.68 4.88 13.62
CA GLY A 64 9.09 4.53 13.45
C GLY A 64 9.66 4.84 12.06
N GLY A 65 8.85 5.31 11.11
CA GLY A 65 9.26 5.56 9.74
C GLY A 65 9.14 4.34 8.83
N ASP A 66 8.63 3.21 9.29
CA ASP A 66 8.32 2.11 8.37
C ASP A 66 6.98 2.38 7.68
N LEU A 67 6.83 1.93 6.43
CA LEU A 67 5.54 1.83 5.77
C LEU A 67 4.94 0.46 6.03
N LEU A 68 3.64 0.41 6.25
CA LEU A 68 2.87 -0.82 6.42
C LEU A 68 1.73 -0.85 5.41
N ILE A 69 1.60 -1.95 4.70
CA ILE A 69 0.42 -2.30 3.92
C ILE A 69 -0.32 -3.43 4.63
N ALA A 70 -1.64 -3.28 4.71
CA ALA A 70 -2.53 -4.31 5.22
C ALA A 70 -3.50 -4.75 4.11
N GLY A 71 -3.69 -6.05 3.97
CA GLY A 71 -4.44 -6.66 2.88
C GLY A 71 -5.38 -7.78 3.32
N GLU A 72 -5.78 -8.59 2.35
CA GLU A 72 -6.63 -9.76 2.57
C GLU A 72 -5.89 -10.94 3.20
N ALA A 73 -6.65 -11.89 3.75
CA ALA A 73 -6.13 -13.17 4.26
C ALA A 73 -4.96 -13.05 5.25
N GLY A 74 -4.96 -12.00 6.07
CA GLY A 74 -3.91 -11.74 7.06
C GLY A 74 -2.65 -11.09 6.48
N LEU A 75 -2.64 -10.68 5.22
CA LEU A 75 -1.46 -10.08 4.60
C LEU A 75 -1.06 -8.78 5.29
N LEU A 76 0.18 -8.74 5.75
CA LEU A 76 0.87 -7.55 6.23
C LEU A 76 2.20 -7.45 5.50
N LEU A 77 2.45 -6.31 4.87
CA LEU A 77 3.73 -6.02 4.22
C LEU A 77 4.36 -4.80 4.86
N ARG A 78 5.68 -4.84 5.05
CA ARG A 78 6.44 -3.73 5.60
C ARG A 78 7.51 -3.28 4.63
N SER A 79 7.71 -1.97 4.52
CA SER A 79 8.88 -1.38 3.89
C SER A 79 9.62 -0.52 4.90
N ARG A 80 10.96 -0.59 4.85
CA ARG A 80 11.89 0.20 5.66
C ARG A 80 12.68 1.21 4.82
N ASP A 81 12.38 1.29 3.54
CA ASP A 81 13.09 2.04 2.50
C ASP A 81 12.10 2.85 1.64
N ASP A 82 11.12 3.46 2.31
CA ASP A 82 10.11 4.36 1.70
C ASP A 82 9.38 3.75 0.48
N GLY A 83 9.13 2.44 0.53
CA GLY A 83 8.37 1.68 -0.45
C GLY A 83 9.19 1.14 -1.61
N ASP A 84 10.52 1.22 -1.58
CA ASP A 84 11.37 0.63 -2.61
C ASP A 84 11.35 -0.90 -2.58
N SER A 85 11.28 -1.51 -1.38
CA SER A 85 11.11 -2.95 -1.20
C SER A 85 10.15 -3.30 -0.07
N TRP A 86 9.56 -4.50 -0.14
CA TRP A 86 8.54 -4.97 0.80
C TRP A 86 8.86 -6.36 1.32
N GLU A 87 8.71 -6.55 2.63
CA GLU A 87 8.80 -7.84 3.31
C GLU A 87 7.44 -8.23 3.89
N ALA A 88 7.05 -9.50 3.74
CA ALA A 88 5.86 -10.01 4.42
C ALA A 88 6.12 -10.20 5.92
N LEU A 89 5.15 -9.82 6.74
CA LEU A 89 5.18 -10.04 8.18
C LEU A 89 4.26 -11.20 8.55
N GLU A 90 4.65 -11.94 9.59
CA GLU A 90 3.75 -12.92 10.20
C GLU A 90 2.58 -12.20 10.87
N SER A 91 1.37 -12.53 10.44
CA SER A 91 0.14 -11.99 11.03
C SER A 91 -0.44 -12.96 12.07
N PRO A 92 -0.84 -12.46 13.26
CA PRO A 92 -1.57 -13.27 14.23
C PRO A 92 -3.03 -13.52 13.82
N TYR A 93 -3.48 -12.95 12.70
CA TYR A 93 -4.85 -13.01 12.21
C TYR A 93 -4.88 -13.39 10.73
N ALA A 94 -5.69 -14.38 10.38
CA ALA A 94 -5.78 -14.93 9.02
C ALA A 94 -6.92 -14.33 8.17
N GLY A 95 -7.69 -13.38 8.71
CA GLY A 95 -8.74 -12.69 7.95
C GLY A 95 -8.25 -11.38 7.33
N SER A 96 -9.11 -10.72 6.57
CA SER A 96 -8.76 -9.47 5.90
C SER A 96 -8.70 -8.29 6.85
N PHE A 97 -7.72 -7.43 6.66
CA PHE A 97 -7.67 -6.09 7.24
C PHE A 97 -8.21 -5.09 6.22
N PHE A 98 -9.13 -4.21 6.63
CA PHE A 98 -9.74 -3.20 5.74
C PHE A 98 -9.28 -1.77 6.05
N GLY A 99 -8.36 -1.62 7.00
CA GLY A 99 -7.83 -0.33 7.42
C GLY A 99 -6.67 -0.52 8.39
N ALA A 100 -5.82 0.49 8.47
CA ALA A 100 -4.73 0.58 9.43
C ALA A 100 -4.64 2.02 9.93
N LEU A 101 -4.21 2.18 11.18
CA LEU A 101 -3.95 3.49 11.77
C LEU A 101 -2.62 3.44 12.50
N ALA A 102 -1.75 4.40 12.20
CA ALA A 102 -0.53 4.59 12.96
C ALA A 102 -0.85 5.33 14.26
N LEU A 103 -0.50 4.74 15.40
CA LEU A 103 -0.60 5.38 16.70
C LEU A 103 0.68 6.20 16.94
N ALA A 104 0.52 7.40 17.51
CA ALA A 104 1.62 8.35 17.74
C ALA A 104 2.73 7.79 18.65
N ASP A 105 2.40 6.83 19.51
CA ASP A 105 3.28 6.38 20.58
C ASP A 105 3.91 5.00 20.33
N GLY A 106 3.76 4.43 19.12
CA GLY A 106 4.44 3.19 18.70
C GLY A 106 4.30 2.04 19.71
N GLY A 107 3.05 1.66 20.01
CA GLY A 107 2.69 0.68 21.06
C GLY A 107 3.48 -0.62 21.05
#